data_AF-A0A0S2LN37-F1
#
_entry.id   AF-A0A0S2LN37-F1
#
_cell.length_a   1.000
_cell.length_b   1.000
_cell.length_c   1.000
_cell.angle_alpha   90.00
_cell.angle_beta   90.00
_cell.angle_gamma   90.00
#
_symmetry.space_group_name_H-M   'P 1'
#
loop_
_entity.id
_entity.type
_entity.pdbx_description
1 polymer ?
#
loop_
_entity_poly.entity_id
_entity_poly.type
_entity_poly.pdbx_seq_one_letter_code
_entity_poly.pdbx_strand_id
1 'polypeptide(L)'
;MKNQIPTGPGLYKIKCLVNQKYYCGEAENLLGRLGAHLYRLRNKNHDYSELQKDWEAYGPDAFIFEVVLHGPKYAKRADRCKIEAQLMYEQPDFCYNFSSTRKNVGTIINKFESHIVPFGFGLYKITCSANQKHYYGESDNLLYRLGTHFSALNKGKSEINEMQKDWSVYGSSAFIFEIISHGSKYEDKAYRIQVQYQLINQEPGLCYNSVGNIEKIYVAGTQILKRERATQKQLKASDIQFPVVINDISYVSLNQIEKDFALSRKTIKKRLLAQNKETNLVWTEKRALLPHRGSEQSNKIINPKIQIYGNAYASVIEASKALKLSRTTIYNKLNDLKNKDFVYLDNKPERKFYTFTIDGIFYSSIKEVVDHFKLNPATIYRRCQSDRPLFKNWICHKPDKLQNF
;
A
#
# COMPACT_ATOMS: atom_id res chain seq x y z
N MET A 1 16.30 2.09 -27.62
CA MET A 1 15.94 0.65 -27.69
C MET A 1 15.97 -0.08 -26.36
N LYS A 2 16.87 0.19 -25.40
CA LYS A 2 16.96 -0.58 -24.12
C LYS A 2 15.73 -0.49 -23.17
N ASN A 3 14.78 0.40 -23.40
CA ASN A 3 13.61 0.60 -22.51
C ASN A 3 12.26 0.36 -23.19
N GLN A 4 12.25 -0.08 -24.44
CA GLN A 4 11.02 -0.37 -25.19
C GLN A 4 10.56 -1.79 -24.88
N ILE A 5 9.30 -1.94 -24.48
CA ILE A 5 8.78 -3.25 -24.12
C ILE A 5 8.02 -3.83 -25.32
N PRO A 6 8.42 -5.00 -25.83
CA PRO A 6 7.71 -5.66 -26.92
C PRO A 6 6.25 -5.93 -26.56
N THR A 7 5.33 -5.48 -27.41
CA THR A 7 3.87 -5.68 -27.25
C THR A 7 3.35 -6.85 -28.07
N GLY A 8 4.14 -7.33 -29.03
CA GLY A 8 3.80 -8.43 -29.92
C GLY A 8 4.03 -9.83 -29.33
N PRO A 9 3.86 -10.87 -30.15
CA PRO A 9 3.99 -12.25 -29.75
C PRO A 9 5.46 -12.63 -29.51
N GLY A 10 5.69 -13.58 -28.60
CA GLY A 10 7.03 -14.05 -28.29
C GLY A 10 7.14 -14.94 -27.05
N LEU A 11 8.37 -15.10 -26.57
CA LEU A 11 8.75 -15.92 -25.42
C LEU A 11 9.53 -15.10 -24.40
N TYR A 12 9.38 -15.47 -23.12
CA TYR A 12 10.01 -14.75 -22.02
C TYR A 12 10.49 -15.70 -20.91
N LYS A 13 11.38 -15.18 -20.05
CA LYS A 13 11.80 -15.79 -18.80
C LYS A 13 11.56 -14.83 -17.62
N ILE A 14 11.26 -15.38 -16.45
CA ILE A 14 11.29 -14.69 -15.15
C ILE A 14 12.36 -15.41 -14.33
N LYS A 15 13.50 -14.76 -14.09
CA LYS A 15 14.66 -15.40 -13.43
C LYS A 15 14.83 -14.86 -12.03
N CYS A 16 15.09 -15.75 -11.06
CA CYS A 16 15.56 -15.39 -9.74
C CYS A 16 17.09 -15.35 -9.76
N LEU A 17 17.68 -14.21 -9.42
CA LEU A 17 19.11 -13.99 -9.41
C LEU A 17 19.81 -14.65 -8.21
N VAL A 18 19.07 -15.00 -7.16
CA VAL A 18 19.66 -15.59 -5.94
C VAL A 18 19.90 -17.09 -6.13
N ASN A 19 18.88 -17.83 -6.58
CA ASN A 19 18.96 -19.28 -6.73
C ASN A 19 19.10 -19.75 -8.19
N GLN A 20 19.18 -18.81 -9.14
CA GLN A 20 19.31 -19.04 -10.59
C GLN A 20 18.13 -19.79 -11.23
N LYS A 21 17.05 -20.04 -10.49
CA LYS A 21 15.84 -20.66 -11.05
C LYS A 21 15.10 -19.70 -11.97
N TYR A 22 14.37 -20.24 -12.94
CA TYR A 22 13.63 -19.47 -13.92
C TYR A 22 12.28 -20.08 -14.29
N TYR A 23 11.33 -19.22 -14.61
CA TYR A 23 10.08 -19.57 -15.25
C TYR A 23 10.18 -19.15 -16.71
N CYS A 24 9.68 -19.95 -17.64
CA CYS A 24 9.54 -19.55 -19.04
C CYS A 24 8.08 -19.64 -19.48
N GLY A 25 7.72 -18.76 -20.41
CA GLY A 25 6.37 -18.70 -20.95
C GLY A 25 6.33 -18.16 -22.37
N GLU A 26 5.22 -18.42 -23.06
CA GLU A 26 4.86 -17.78 -24.33
C GLU A 26 3.68 -16.79 -24.17
N ALA A 27 3.59 -15.83 -25.10
CA ALA A 27 2.45 -14.93 -25.17
C ALA A 27 2.20 -14.41 -26.59
N GLU A 28 0.95 -14.09 -26.91
CA GLU A 28 0.60 -13.25 -28.07
C GLU A 28 0.84 -11.76 -27.80
N ASN A 29 0.82 -11.37 -26.52
CA ASN A 29 1.10 -10.03 -26.03
C ASN A 29 2.03 -10.14 -24.82
N LEU A 30 3.33 -10.00 -25.07
CA LEU A 30 4.38 -10.10 -24.05
C LEU A 30 4.18 -9.08 -22.93
N LEU A 31 3.95 -7.81 -23.25
CA LEU A 31 3.73 -6.75 -22.27
C LEU A 31 2.59 -7.08 -21.31
N GLY A 32 1.44 -7.49 -21.84
CA GLY A 32 0.27 -7.86 -21.04
C GLY A 32 0.53 -9.08 -20.15
N ARG A 33 1.20 -10.10 -20.69
CA ARG A 33 1.48 -11.35 -19.97
C ARG A 33 2.49 -11.14 -18.83
N LEU A 34 3.59 -10.43 -19.09
CA LEU A 34 4.60 -10.10 -18.08
C LEU A 34 3.99 -9.25 -16.95
N GLY A 35 3.20 -8.24 -17.31
CA GLY A 35 2.47 -7.42 -16.33
C GLY A 35 1.52 -8.23 -15.44
N ALA A 36 0.82 -9.22 -16.01
CA ALA A 36 -0.05 -10.11 -15.25
C ALA A 36 0.72 -11.00 -14.27
N HIS A 37 1.86 -11.57 -14.68
CA HIS A 37 2.73 -12.33 -13.77
C HIS A 37 3.21 -11.49 -12.59
N LEU A 38 3.74 -10.29 -12.87
CA LEU A 38 4.22 -9.38 -11.82
C LEU A 38 3.10 -8.97 -10.85
N TYR A 39 1.92 -8.64 -11.38
CA TYR A 39 0.75 -8.35 -10.55
C TYR A 39 0.42 -9.54 -9.64
N ARG A 40 0.43 -10.76 -10.18
CA ARG A 40 0.08 -11.94 -9.41
C ARG A 40 1.08 -12.27 -8.30
N LEU A 41 2.38 -12.14 -8.62
CA LEU A 41 3.46 -12.33 -7.65
C LEU A 41 3.35 -11.36 -6.47
N ARG A 42 3.07 -10.09 -6.74
CA ARG A 42 2.87 -9.06 -5.71
C ARG A 42 1.63 -9.29 -4.86
N ASN A 43 0.57 -9.85 -5.43
CA ASN A 43 -0.69 -10.12 -4.74
C ASN A 43 -0.79 -11.53 -4.17
N LYS A 44 0.31 -12.29 -4.14
CA LYS A 44 0.38 -13.65 -3.58
C LYS A 44 -0.63 -14.62 -4.18
N ASN A 45 -0.89 -14.51 -5.48
CA ASN A 45 -1.86 -15.35 -6.20
C ASN A 45 -1.31 -15.91 -7.51
N HIS A 46 0.01 -16.12 -7.57
CA HIS A 46 0.66 -16.69 -8.74
C HIS A 46 0.43 -18.21 -8.85
N ASP A 47 0.18 -18.70 -10.07
CA ASP A 47 -0.18 -20.10 -10.34
C ASP A 47 0.95 -21.08 -9.95
N TYR A 48 2.20 -20.64 -10.03
CA TYR A 48 3.39 -21.43 -9.68
C TYR A 48 3.83 -21.10 -8.25
N SER A 49 3.48 -22.00 -7.33
CA SER A 49 3.71 -21.82 -5.89
C SER A 49 5.19 -21.72 -5.52
N GLU A 50 6.08 -22.40 -6.22
CA GLU A 50 7.52 -22.35 -5.98
C GLU A 50 8.12 -20.99 -6.35
N LEU A 51 7.77 -20.46 -7.53
CA LEU A 51 8.12 -19.10 -7.93
C LEU A 51 7.55 -18.06 -6.96
N GLN A 52 6.31 -18.24 -6.48
CA GLN A 52 5.72 -17.36 -5.47
C GLN A 52 6.49 -17.39 -4.14
N LYS A 53 6.90 -18.58 -3.68
CA LYS A 53 7.69 -18.75 -2.45
C LYS A 53 9.03 -18.03 -2.56
N ASP A 54 9.75 -18.24 -3.65
CA ASP A 54 11.06 -17.61 -3.87
C ASP A 54 10.92 -16.08 -4.04
N TRP A 55 9.82 -15.62 -4.67
CA TRP A 55 9.48 -14.20 -4.75
C TRP A 55 9.28 -13.56 -3.37
N GLU A 56 8.56 -14.24 -2.48
CA GLU A 56 8.35 -13.76 -1.11
C GLU A 56 9.62 -13.84 -0.25
N ALA A 57 10.47 -14.85 -0.48
CA ALA A 57 11.71 -15.04 0.27
C ALA A 57 12.79 -14.02 -0.10
N TYR A 58 13.00 -13.76 -1.39
CA TYR A 58 14.10 -12.92 -1.87
C TYR A 58 13.69 -11.49 -2.22
N GLY A 59 12.39 -11.23 -2.38
CA GLY A 59 11.85 -9.94 -2.74
C GLY A 59 11.99 -9.60 -4.24
N PRO A 60 11.32 -8.53 -4.70
CA PRO A 60 11.25 -8.18 -6.12
C PRO A 60 12.61 -7.89 -6.75
N ASP A 61 13.54 -7.27 -6.02
CA ASP A 61 14.85 -6.88 -6.56
C ASP A 61 15.75 -8.09 -6.90
N ALA A 62 15.41 -9.27 -6.38
CA ALA A 62 16.08 -10.53 -6.70
C ALA A 62 15.59 -11.16 -8.01
N PHE A 63 14.67 -10.52 -8.74
CA PHE A 63 14.08 -11.08 -9.96
C PHE A 63 14.29 -10.19 -11.18
N ILE A 64 14.39 -10.82 -12.35
CA ILE A 64 14.38 -10.12 -13.65
C ILE A 64 13.32 -10.73 -14.57
N PHE A 65 12.67 -9.86 -15.33
CA PHE A 65 11.77 -10.22 -16.42
C PHE A 65 12.53 -10.03 -17.73
N GLU A 66 12.57 -11.06 -18.56
CA GLU A 66 13.42 -11.12 -19.74
C GLU A 66 12.60 -11.56 -20.95
N VAL A 67 12.55 -10.76 -22.00
CA VAL A 67 12.04 -11.19 -23.30
C VAL A 67 13.16 -11.93 -24.04
N VAL A 68 12.92 -13.20 -24.36
CA VAL A 68 13.90 -14.07 -25.02
C VAL A 68 13.78 -13.96 -26.54
N LEU A 69 12.55 -13.96 -27.06
CA LEU A 69 12.24 -13.88 -28.48
C LEU A 69 10.97 -13.09 -28.69
N HIS A 70 10.89 -12.25 -29.72
CA HIS A 70 9.67 -11.52 -30.04
C HIS A 70 9.59 -11.16 -31.53
N GLY A 71 8.38 -10.84 -31.99
CA GLY A 71 8.13 -10.29 -33.32
C GLY A 71 7.24 -11.17 -34.21
N PRO A 72 6.94 -10.72 -35.44
CA PRO A 72 5.94 -11.33 -36.31
C PRO A 72 6.20 -12.80 -36.64
N LYS A 73 7.47 -13.22 -36.67
CA LYS A 73 7.88 -14.63 -36.86
C LYS A 73 7.27 -15.56 -35.80
N TYR A 74 6.96 -15.04 -34.62
CA TYR A 74 6.39 -15.80 -33.50
C TYR A 74 4.86 -15.64 -33.39
N ALA A 75 4.18 -15.12 -34.42
CA ALA A 75 2.73 -14.91 -34.38
C ALA A 75 1.94 -16.20 -34.18
N LYS A 76 2.38 -17.31 -34.79
CA LYS A 76 1.73 -18.61 -34.62
C LYS A 76 2.11 -19.22 -33.28
N ARG A 77 1.10 -19.63 -32.51
CA ARG A 77 1.30 -20.31 -31.22
C ARG A 77 2.14 -21.59 -31.35
N ALA A 78 1.98 -22.35 -32.42
CA ALA A 78 2.74 -23.58 -32.66
C ALA A 78 4.26 -23.34 -32.71
N ASP A 79 4.70 -22.22 -33.27
CA ASP A 79 6.12 -21.86 -33.34
C ASP A 79 6.66 -21.48 -31.96
N ARG A 80 5.84 -20.82 -31.12
CA ARG A 80 6.20 -20.49 -29.74
C ARG A 80 6.23 -21.70 -28.83
N CYS A 81 5.22 -22.56 -28.86
CA CYS A 81 5.13 -23.73 -27.98
C CYS A 81 6.32 -24.69 -28.15
N LYS A 82 6.83 -24.87 -29.37
CA LYS A 82 8.04 -25.69 -29.62
C LYS A 82 9.27 -25.12 -28.91
N ILE A 83 9.46 -23.81 -28.98
CA ILE A 83 10.61 -23.14 -28.37
C ILE A 83 10.43 -23.02 -26.85
N GLU A 84 9.21 -22.78 -26.37
CA GLU A 84 8.91 -22.76 -24.93
C GLU A 84 9.28 -24.10 -24.29
N ALA A 85 8.89 -25.21 -24.92
CA ALA A 85 9.30 -26.54 -24.48
C ALA A 85 10.83 -26.68 -24.45
N GLN A 86 11.53 -26.23 -25.50
CA GLN A 86 13.00 -26.24 -25.52
C GLN A 86 13.60 -25.44 -24.35
N LEU A 87 13.12 -24.23 -24.09
CA LEU A 87 13.58 -23.36 -22.99
C LEU A 87 13.37 -23.99 -21.61
N MET A 88 12.25 -24.71 -21.43
CA MET A 88 12.00 -25.46 -20.20
C MET A 88 13.09 -26.51 -19.99
N TYR A 89 13.43 -27.29 -21.02
CA TYR A 89 14.38 -28.41 -20.94
C TYR A 89 15.86 -28.00 -21.02
N GLU A 90 16.20 -26.71 -21.11
CA GLU A 90 17.61 -26.25 -21.07
C GLU A 90 18.29 -26.61 -19.74
N GLN A 91 17.61 -26.34 -18.62
CA GLN A 91 18.07 -26.58 -17.25
C GLN A 91 16.87 -26.96 -16.36
N PRO A 92 16.34 -28.19 -16.49
CA PRO A 92 15.07 -28.58 -15.89
C PRO A 92 15.06 -28.49 -14.36
N ASP A 93 16.19 -28.77 -13.70
CA ASP A 93 16.34 -28.67 -12.25
C ASP A 93 16.23 -27.23 -11.73
N PHE A 94 16.39 -26.24 -12.61
CA PHE A 94 16.29 -24.81 -12.31
C PHE A 94 15.00 -24.20 -12.87
N CYS A 95 14.10 -24.98 -13.46
CA CYS A 95 12.92 -24.43 -14.12
C CYS A 95 11.67 -24.55 -13.22
N TYR A 96 11.08 -23.41 -12.83
CA TYR A 96 9.84 -23.37 -12.05
C TYR A 96 8.66 -24.05 -12.76
N ASN A 97 8.69 -24.17 -14.10
CA ASN A 97 7.66 -24.87 -14.87
C ASN A 97 7.68 -26.39 -14.64
N PHE A 98 8.76 -26.96 -14.07
CA PHE A 98 8.95 -28.41 -13.86
C PHE A 98 8.64 -28.90 -12.44
N SER A 99 8.03 -28.05 -11.60
CA SER A 99 7.57 -28.45 -10.27
C SER A 99 6.54 -29.60 -10.39
N SER A 100 7.04 -30.81 -10.11
CA SER A 100 6.46 -32.17 -10.17
C SER A 100 5.94 -32.70 -11.53
N THR A 101 6.77 -33.56 -12.14
CA THR A 101 6.48 -34.57 -13.18
C THR A 101 6.31 -34.10 -14.64
N ARG A 102 7.42 -34.17 -15.40
CA ARG A 102 7.54 -34.79 -16.74
C ARG A 102 9.00 -34.73 -17.18
N LYS A 103 9.59 -35.90 -17.51
CA LYS A 103 10.94 -36.00 -18.07
C LYS A 103 10.88 -36.21 -19.58
N ASN A 104 11.88 -35.63 -20.25
CA ASN A 104 12.37 -35.87 -21.61
C ASN A 104 11.71 -35.10 -22.77
N VAL A 105 12.41 -34.05 -23.22
CA VAL A 105 12.62 -33.78 -24.66
C VAL A 105 14.08 -33.32 -24.84
N GLY A 106 14.76 -33.85 -25.86
CA GLY A 106 16.17 -33.63 -26.14
C GLY A 106 16.54 -32.20 -26.55
N THR A 107 17.79 -31.85 -26.27
CA THR A 107 18.36 -30.50 -26.24
C THR A 107 19.04 -30.11 -27.56
N ILE A 108 18.66 -28.95 -28.13
CA ILE A 108 19.52 -28.14 -29.00
C ILE A 108 19.37 -26.70 -28.52
N ILE A 109 20.43 -26.09 -27.98
CA ILE A 109 20.40 -24.71 -27.45
C ILE A 109 21.12 -23.79 -28.42
N ASN A 110 20.39 -22.86 -29.02
CA ASN A 110 20.98 -21.68 -29.65
C ASN A 110 20.97 -20.54 -28.63
N LYS A 111 22.08 -19.82 -28.50
CA LYS A 111 22.21 -18.66 -27.62
C LYS A 111 21.37 -17.50 -28.19
N PHE A 112 20.27 -17.14 -27.53
CA PHE A 112 19.41 -16.03 -27.95
C PHE A 112 19.88 -14.70 -27.34
N GLU A 113 19.76 -13.61 -28.10
CA GLU A 113 19.91 -12.25 -27.55
C GLU A 113 18.66 -11.91 -26.74
N SER A 114 18.85 -11.65 -25.44
CA SER A 114 17.76 -11.41 -24.50
C SER A 114 17.61 -9.93 -24.12
N HIS A 115 16.38 -9.48 -23.91
CA HIS A 115 16.08 -8.12 -23.48
C HIS A 115 15.50 -8.10 -22.06
N ILE A 116 16.24 -7.50 -21.11
CA ILE A 116 15.78 -7.34 -19.72
C ILE A 116 14.78 -6.18 -19.66
N VAL A 117 13.63 -6.44 -19.06
CA VAL A 117 12.54 -5.48 -18.91
C VAL A 117 12.52 -4.94 -17.48
N PRO A 118 12.76 -3.63 -17.27
CA PRO A 118 12.64 -3.02 -15.96
C PRO A 118 11.21 -3.11 -15.42
N PHE A 119 11.07 -3.20 -14.10
CA PHE A 119 9.76 -3.22 -13.44
C PHE A 119 9.80 -2.48 -12.10
N GLY A 120 8.63 -2.31 -11.48
CA GLY A 120 8.49 -1.62 -10.21
C GLY A 120 7.92 -0.22 -10.33
N PHE A 121 8.31 0.65 -9.38
CA PHE A 121 7.88 2.03 -9.31
C PHE A 121 8.58 2.87 -10.38
N GLY A 122 7.87 3.80 -11.00
CA GLY A 122 8.50 4.75 -11.94
C GLY A 122 7.54 5.45 -12.89
N LEU A 123 8.12 5.93 -13.99
CA LEU A 123 7.48 6.72 -15.03
C LEU A 123 7.58 5.99 -16.38
N TYR A 124 6.55 6.15 -17.20
CA TYR A 124 6.48 5.58 -18.54
C TYR A 124 5.99 6.57 -19.58
N LYS A 125 6.34 6.30 -20.84
CA LYS A 125 5.87 7.00 -22.04
C LYS A 125 5.14 6.02 -22.95
N ILE A 126 4.04 6.46 -23.55
CA ILE A 126 3.43 5.78 -24.69
C ILE A 126 3.44 6.76 -25.85
N THR A 127 4.16 6.46 -26.92
CA THR A 127 4.35 7.36 -28.07
C THR A 127 3.65 6.79 -29.30
N CYS A 128 2.83 7.60 -29.97
CA CYS A 128 2.34 7.29 -31.31
C CYS A 128 3.37 7.77 -32.33
N SER A 129 4.05 6.85 -33.02
CA SER A 129 5.08 7.18 -34.01
C SER A 129 4.52 7.86 -35.26
N ALA A 130 3.22 7.74 -35.54
CA ALA A 130 2.59 8.34 -36.71
C ALA A 130 2.41 9.86 -36.58
N ASN A 131 2.16 10.37 -35.38
CA ASN A 131 1.90 11.80 -35.14
C ASN A 131 2.73 12.40 -34.00
N GLN A 132 3.65 11.64 -33.43
CA GLN A 132 4.57 12.02 -32.34
C GLN A 132 3.89 12.40 -31.02
N LYS A 133 2.56 12.25 -30.92
CA LYS A 133 1.85 12.47 -29.67
C LYS A 133 2.23 11.40 -28.65
N HIS A 134 2.24 11.79 -27.39
CA HIS A 134 2.69 10.90 -26.33
C HIS A 134 1.90 11.06 -25.04
N TYR A 135 1.83 9.97 -24.28
CA TYR A 135 1.23 9.93 -22.95
C TYR A 135 2.31 9.67 -21.92
N TYR A 136 2.34 10.47 -20.85
CA TYR A 136 3.18 10.24 -19.68
C TYR A 136 2.36 9.71 -18.53
N GLY A 137 2.81 8.60 -17.93
CA GLY A 137 2.17 7.99 -16.77
C GLY A 137 3.14 7.67 -15.65
N GLU A 138 2.60 7.55 -14.43
CA GLU A 138 3.30 7.03 -13.25
C GLU A 138 2.65 5.73 -12.77
N SER A 139 3.45 4.86 -12.16
CA SER A 139 2.91 3.68 -11.50
C SER A 139 3.85 3.15 -10.43
N ASP A 140 3.28 2.45 -9.46
CA ASP A 140 4.02 1.54 -8.58
C ASP A 140 4.32 0.18 -9.24
N ASN A 141 3.64 -0.12 -10.37
CA ASN A 141 3.77 -1.34 -11.16
C ASN A 141 3.74 -1.03 -12.66
N LEU A 142 4.89 -0.58 -13.18
CA LEU A 142 5.06 -0.16 -14.57
C LEU A 142 4.56 -1.19 -15.60
N LEU A 143 4.97 -2.46 -15.47
CA LEU A 143 4.60 -3.49 -16.45
C LEU A 143 3.10 -3.77 -16.47
N TYR A 144 2.50 -3.90 -15.30
CA TYR A 144 1.06 -4.10 -15.20
C TYR A 144 0.29 -2.91 -15.77
N ARG A 145 0.72 -1.68 -15.46
CA ARG A 145 0.04 -0.47 -15.92
C ARG A 145 0.13 -0.31 -17.44
N LEU A 146 1.32 -0.51 -18.01
CA LEU A 146 1.54 -0.47 -19.47
C LEU A 146 0.73 -1.57 -20.17
N GLY A 147 0.71 -2.80 -19.63
CA GLY A 147 -0.10 -3.90 -20.15
C GLY A 147 -1.61 -3.63 -20.07
N THR A 148 -2.06 -2.93 -19.02
CA THR A 148 -3.45 -2.51 -18.88
C THR A 148 -3.83 -1.46 -19.93
N HIS A 149 -2.97 -0.47 -20.19
CA HIS A 149 -3.17 0.49 -21.27
C HIS A 149 -3.27 -0.20 -22.63
N PHE A 150 -2.32 -1.08 -22.95
CA PHE A 150 -2.34 -1.83 -24.20
C PHE A 150 -3.63 -2.66 -24.35
N SER A 151 -4.03 -3.38 -23.30
CA SER A 151 -5.28 -4.15 -23.33
C SER A 151 -6.51 -3.27 -23.46
N ALA A 152 -6.55 -2.10 -22.81
CA ALA A 152 -7.68 -1.19 -22.87
C ALA A 152 -7.81 -0.61 -24.28
N LEU A 153 -6.69 -0.20 -24.89
CA LEU A 153 -6.63 0.33 -26.25
C LEU A 153 -7.11 -0.70 -27.29
N ASN A 154 -6.62 -1.95 -27.20
CA ASN A 154 -7.07 -3.04 -28.07
C ASN A 154 -8.56 -3.36 -27.93
N LYS A 155 -9.15 -3.12 -26.76
CA LYS A 155 -10.56 -3.37 -26.50
C LYS A 155 -11.46 -2.18 -26.80
N GLY A 156 -10.89 -1.04 -27.24
CA GLY A 156 -11.66 0.20 -27.42
C GLY A 156 -12.16 0.81 -26.10
N LYS A 157 -11.49 0.52 -24.98
CA LYS A 157 -11.91 0.89 -23.61
C LYS A 157 -10.93 1.81 -22.90
N SER A 158 -9.99 2.43 -23.62
CA SER A 158 -9.08 3.39 -23.00
C SER A 158 -9.84 4.65 -22.56
N GLU A 159 -9.58 5.11 -21.35
CA GLU A 159 -10.11 6.37 -20.81
C GLU A 159 -9.51 7.61 -21.49
N ILE A 160 -8.41 7.42 -22.24
CA ILE A 160 -7.70 8.48 -22.96
C ILE A 160 -8.25 8.49 -24.39
N ASN A 161 -9.39 9.18 -24.56
CA ASN A 161 -10.18 9.18 -25.79
C ASN A 161 -9.37 9.54 -27.04
N GLU A 162 -8.48 10.53 -26.95
CA GLU A 162 -7.66 10.96 -28.07
C GLU A 162 -6.65 9.88 -28.48
N MET A 163 -5.96 9.29 -27.50
CA MET A 163 -5.06 8.16 -27.74
C MET A 163 -5.80 6.93 -28.28
N GLN A 164 -7.05 6.70 -27.84
CA GLN A 164 -7.89 5.62 -28.37
C GLN A 164 -8.28 5.86 -29.84
N LYS A 165 -8.59 7.10 -30.22
CA LYS A 165 -8.87 7.46 -31.62
C LYS A 165 -7.66 7.21 -32.49
N ASP A 166 -6.49 7.71 -32.09
CA ASP A 166 -5.24 7.50 -32.83
C ASP A 166 -4.87 6.01 -32.89
N TRP A 167 -5.13 5.23 -31.82
CA TRP A 167 -4.95 3.78 -31.83
C TRP A 167 -5.82 3.08 -32.87
N SER A 168 -7.09 3.46 -32.97
CA SER A 168 -8.01 2.90 -33.96
C SER A 168 -7.62 3.27 -35.40
N VAL A 169 -6.95 4.42 -35.60
CA VAL A 169 -6.52 4.90 -36.93
C VAL A 169 -5.19 4.26 -37.35
N TYR A 170 -4.17 4.32 -36.50
CA TYR A 170 -2.81 3.91 -36.87
C TYR A 170 -2.47 2.46 -36.49
N GLY A 171 -3.27 1.84 -35.62
CA GLY A 171 -3.06 0.48 -35.15
C GLY A 171 -1.95 0.37 -34.10
N SER A 172 -1.90 -0.81 -33.45
CA SER A 172 -1.01 -1.06 -32.30
C SER A 172 0.48 -1.00 -32.64
N SER A 173 0.86 -1.25 -33.89
CA SER A 173 2.26 -1.19 -34.36
C SER A 173 2.81 0.23 -34.42
N ALA A 174 1.95 1.25 -34.49
CA ALA A 174 2.34 2.65 -34.44
C ALA A 174 2.59 3.16 -33.02
N PHE A 175 2.38 2.34 -31.99
CA PHE A 175 2.50 2.75 -30.60
C PHE A 175 3.67 2.07 -29.89
N ILE A 176 4.52 2.90 -29.29
CA ILE A 176 5.74 2.50 -28.61
C ILE A 176 5.54 2.69 -27.10
N PHE A 177 5.79 1.64 -26.32
CA PHE A 177 5.64 1.62 -24.87
C PHE A 177 7.03 1.62 -24.22
N GLU A 178 7.33 2.64 -23.42
CA GLU A 178 8.67 2.90 -22.89
C GLU A 178 8.66 3.15 -21.40
N ILE A 179 9.63 2.56 -20.68
CA ILE A 179 9.94 2.95 -19.31
C ILE A 179 10.92 4.12 -19.37
N ILE A 180 10.53 5.26 -18.82
CA ILE A 180 11.39 6.46 -18.76
C ILE A 180 12.36 6.32 -17.61
N SER A 181 11.86 5.96 -16.43
CA SER A 181 12.67 5.85 -15.23
C SER A 181 12.00 4.95 -14.21
N HIS A 182 12.78 4.21 -13.43
CA HIS A 182 12.28 3.27 -12.43
C HIS A 182 13.25 3.14 -11.24
N GLY A 183 12.81 2.45 -10.18
CA GLY A 183 13.62 2.12 -9.00
C GLY A 183 13.13 2.77 -7.70
N SER A 184 13.81 2.48 -6.59
CA SER A 184 13.42 2.89 -5.23
C SER A 184 13.25 4.40 -5.05
N LYS A 185 14.02 5.23 -5.78
CA LYS A 185 13.84 6.68 -5.78
C LYS A 185 12.44 7.14 -6.24
N TYR A 186 11.72 6.28 -6.96
CA TYR A 186 10.35 6.52 -7.41
C TYR A 186 9.31 5.81 -6.55
N GLU A 187 9.66 5.20 -5.42
CA GLU A 187 8.66 4.62 -4.51
C GLU A 187 7.68 5.67 -3.98
N ASP A 188 8.18 6.88 -3.72
CA ASP A 188 7.38 8.04 -3.36
C ASP A 188 6.46 8.48 -4.51
N LYS A 189 5.15 8.37 -4.27
CA LYS A 189 4.11 8.74 -5.24
C LYS A 189 4.09 10.25 -5.53
N ALA A 190 4.31 11.10 -4.53
CA ALA A 190 4.34 12.55 -4.73
C ALA A 190 5.50 12.94 -5.64
N TYR A 191 6.67 12.33 -5.43
CA TYR A 191 7.82 12.52 -6.29
C TYR A 191 7.53 12.08 -7.74
N ARG A 192 6.93 10.89 -7.93
CA ARG A 192 6.53 10.44 -9.29
C ARG A 192 5.56 11.42 -9.96
N ILE A 193 4.55 11.87 -9.24
CA ILE A 193 3.56 12.84 -9.73
C ILE A 193 4.24 14.15 -10.16
N GLN A 194 5.20 14.64 -9.36
CA GLN A 194 5.95 15.86 -9.68
C GLN A 194 6.77 15.69 -10.97
N VAL A 195 7.48 14.58 -11.13
CA VAL A 195 8.29 14.30 -12.33
C VAL A 195 7.39 14.11 -13.56
N GLN A 196 6.26 13.41 -13.42
CA GLN A 196 5.27 13.26 -14.49
C GLN A 196 4.76 14.64 -14.97
N TYR A 197 4.42 15.53 -14.04
CA TYR A 197 3.98 16.89 -14.37
C TYR A 197 5.04 17.68 -15.13
N GLN A 198 6.32 17.58 -14.72
CA GLN A 198 7.43 18.22 -15.43
C GLN A 198 7.56 17.71 -16.87
N LEU A 199 7.45 16.40 -17.09
CA LEU A 199 7.52 15.79 -18.42
C LEU A 199 6.37 16.25 -19.33
N ILE A 200 5.15 16.30 -18.80
CA ILE A 200 3.97 16.74 -19.56
C ILE A 200 4.12 18.21 -20.02
N ASN A 201 4.69 19.07 -19.19
CA ASN A 201 4.82 20.50 -19.49
C ASN A 201 5.99 20.84 -20.42
N GLN A 202 6.85 19.88 -20.78
CA GLN A 202 7.90 20.12 -21.77
C GLN A 202 7.31 20.31 -23.17
N GLU A 203 6.29 19.52 -23.53
CA GLU A 203 5.68 19.52 -24.87
C GLU A 203 4.14 19.39 -24.79
N PRO A 204 3.43 20.36 -24.17
CA PRO A 204 2.00 20.22 -23.85
C PRO A 204 1.12 20.03 -25.10
N GLY A 205 1.52 20.59 -26.26
CA GLY A 205 0.78 20.45 -27.52
C GLY A 205 0.86 19.07 -28.17
N LEU A 206 1.76 18.19 -27.70
CA LEU A 206 1.93 16.83 -28.20
C LEU A 206 1.52 15.77 -27.17
N CYS A 207 0.81 16.16 -26.11
CA CYS A 207 0.53 15.26 -25.00
C CYS A 207 -0.92 14.76 -25.01
N TYR A 208 -1.10 13.44 -24.90
CA TYR A 208 -2.40 12.81 -24.70
C TYR A 208 -2.96 13.03 -23.28
N ASN A 209 -2.15 13.52 -22.34
CA ASN A 209 -2.61 13.86 -21.00
C ASN A 209 -3.51 15.10 -21.07
N SER A 210 -4.78 14.98 -20.67
CA SER A 210 -5.73 16.11 -20.71
C SER A 210 -5.44 17.17 -19.64
N VAL A 211 -5.62 18.45 -19.99
CA VAL A 211 -5.38 19.63 -19.12
C VAL A 211 -6.13 19.55 -17.77
N GLY A 212 -7.38 19.09 -17.76
CA GLY A 212 -8.15 18.90 -16.52
C GLY A 212 -7.63 17.77 -15.61
N ASN A 213 -6.85 16.82 -16.14
CA ASN A 213 -6.12 15.83 -15.33
C ASN A 213 -4.78 16.39 -14.84
N ILE A 214 -4.14 17.28 -15.59
CA ILE A 214 -2.86 17.92 -15.21
C ILE A 214 -3.02 18.76 -13.93
N GLU A 215 -4.08 19.56 -13.81
CA GLU A 215 -4.37 20.33 -12.58
C GLU A 215 -4.66 19.42 -11.39
N LYS A 216 -5.41 18.34 -11.59
CA LYS A 216 -5.67 17.34 -10.53
C LYS A 216 -4.40 16.62 -10.09
N ILE A 217 -3.52 16.28 -11.02
CA ILE A 217 -2.19 15.68 -10.76
C ILE A 217 -1.35 16.64 -9.92
N TYR A 218 -1.29 17.92 -10.30
CA TYR A 218 -0.56 18.96 -9.56
C TYR A 218 -1.12 19.21 -8.15
N VAL A 219 -2.45 19.33 -8.01
CA VAL A 219 -3.11 19.53 -6.71
C VAL A 219 -2.94 18.29 -5.81
N ALA A 220 -3.04 17.07 -6.36
CA ALA A 220 -2.82 15.84 -5.60
C ALA A 220 -1.37 15.75 -5.09
N GLY A 221 -0.37 16.04 -5.95
CA GLY A 221 1.03 16.06 -5.56
C GLY A 221 1.32 17.09 -4.46
N THR A 222 0.79 18.30 -4.59
CA THR A 222 0.98 19.36 -3.57
C THR A 222 0.27 19.05 -2.25
N GLN A 223 -0.91 18.40 -2.28
CA GLN A 223 -1.58 17.96 -1.04
C GLN A 223 -0.85 16.82 -0.35
N ILE A 224 -0.29 15.86 -1.09
CA ILE A 224 0.53 14.79 -0.52
C ILE A 224 1.79 15.38 0.11
N LEU A 225 2.51 16.26 -0.59
CA LEU A 225 3.68 16.96 -0.04
C LEU A 225 3.35 17.79 1.21
N LYS A 226 2.19 18.46 1.24
CA LYS A 226 1.72 19.19 2.44
C LYS A 226 1.42 18.24 3.60
N ARG A 227 0.78 17.10 3.35
CA ARG A 227 0.51 16.07 4.37
C ARG A 227 1.80 15.44 4.86
N GLU A 228 2.72 15.07 3.98
CA GLU A 228 4.02 14.51 4.35
C GLU A 228 4.89 15.50 5.11
N ARG A 229 4.87 16.80 4.74
CA ARG A 229 5.52 17.84 5.55
C ARG A 229 4.84 18.02 6.90
N ALA A 230 3.51 17.90 6.98
CA ALA A 230 2.79 17.94 8.26
C ALA A 230 3.09 16.70 9.12
N THR A 231 3.17 15.51 8.52
CA THR A 231 3.55 14.24 9.15
C THR A 231 5.01 14.26 9.56
N GLN A 232 5.94 14.77 8.74
CA GLN A 232 7.35 14.98 9.11
C GLN A 232 7.51 16.06 10.17
N LYS A 233 6.66 17.09 10.18
CA LYS A 233 6.63 18.11 11.25
C LYS A 233 6.05 17.55 12.55
N GLN A 234 5.07 16.63 12.46
CA GLN A 234 4.56 15.86 13.60
C GLN A 234 5.57 14.84 14.11
N LEU A 235 6.25 14.10 13.22
CA LEU A 235 7.36 13.19 13.52
C LEU A 235 8.52 13.96 14.13
N LYS A 236 8.97 15.09 13.57
CA LYS A 236 9.97 15.97 14.19
C LYS A 236 9.50 16.61 15.52
N ALA A 237 8.19 16.69 15.77
CA ALA A 237 7.64 17.13 17.04
C ALA A 237 7.47 15.97 18.06
N SER A 238 7.33 14.73 17.60
CA SER A 238 7.22 13.52 18.44
C SER A 238 8.55 12.79 18.67
N ASP A 239 9.53 12.95 17.79
CA ASP A 239 10.73 12.10 17.70
C ASP A 239 11.98 12.73 18.35
N ILE A 240 11.79 13.41 19.48
CA ILE A 240 12.90 13.56 20.43
C ILE A 240 12.44 12.96 21.76
N GLN A 241 12.33 11.64 21.77
CA GLN A 241 12.26 10.80 22.96
C GLN A 241 13.57 10.00 23.08
N PHE A 242 14.71 10.68 23.06
CA PHE A 242 15.96 10.07 23.50
C PHE A 242 16.26 10.60 24.91
N PRO A 243 16.67 9.74 25.86
CA PRO A 243 17.21 10.22 27.12
C PRO A 243 18.50 11.00 26.83
N VAL A 244 18.51 12.26 27.24
CA VAL A 244 19.69 13.14 27.15
C VAL A 244 20.43 13.05 28.48
N VAL A 245 21.73 12.76 28.45
CA VAL A 245 22.54 12.77 29.68
C VAL A 245 23.26 14.11 29.80
N ILE A 246 23.13 14.75 30.96
CA ILE A 246 23.82 15.99 31.32
C ILE A 246 24.48 15.76 32.68
N ASN A 247 25.81 15.80 32.75
CA ASN A 247 26.56 15.58 34.00
C ASN A 247 26.12 14.28 34.71
N ASP A 248 26.08 13.16 33.97
CA ASP A 248 25.67 11.83 34.45
C ASP A 248 24.20 11.68 34.90
N ILE A 249 23.37 12.71 34.74
CA ILE A 249 21.93 12.66 35.00
C ILE A 249 21.19 12.43 33.69
N SER A 250 20.35 11.38 33.64
CA SER A 250 19.55 11.02 32.46
C SER A 250 18.18 11.70 32.47
N TYR A 251 17.90 12.47 31.42
CA TYR A 251 16.67 13.22 31.26
C TYR A 251 15.77 12.58 30.21
N VAL A 252 14.60 12.13 30.63
CA VAL A 252 13.60 11.47 29.76
C VAL A 252 12.98 12.39 28.70
N SER A 253 13.18 13.71 28.81
CA SER A 253 12.74 14.68 27.79
C SER A 253 13.46 16.02 27.90
N LEU A 254 13.50 16.77 26.80
CA LEU A 254 14.00 18.15 26.78
C LEU A 254 13.19 19.11 27.68
N ASN A 255 11.92 18.80 27.97
CA ASN A 255 11.10 19.60 28.88
C ASN A 255 11.59 19.50 30.33
N GLN A 256 12.15 18.35 30.72
CA GLN A 256 12.72 18.18 32.06
C GLN A 256 13.99 19.02 32.21
N ILE A 257 14.84 19.02 31.18
CA ILE A 257 16.07 19.83 31.13
C ILE A 257 15.74 21.33 31.17
N GLU A 258 14.71 21.77 30.44
CA GLU A 258 14.29 23.18 30.42
C GLU A 258 13.89 23.69 31.81
N LYS A 259 13.29 22.83 32.65
CA LYS A 259 12.93 23.17 34.03
C LYS A 259 14.14 23.22 34.95
N ASP A 260 15.05 22.24 34.82
CA ASP A 260 16.15 22.07 35.77
C ASP A 260 17.32 23.04 35.50
N PHE A 261 17.48 23.49 34.25
CA PHE A 261 18.56 24.41 33.86
C PHE A 261 18.08 25.83 33.48
N ALA A 262 16.77 26.10 33.50
CA ALA A 262 16.17 27.36 33.05
C ALA A 262 16.63 27.82 31.63
N LEU A 263 16.98 26.86 30.77
CA LEU A 263 17.41 27.10 29.40
C LEU A 263 16.29 26.79 28.42
N SER A 264 16.09 27.66 27.42
CA SER A 264 15.10 27.38 26.38
C SER A 264 15.41 26.07 25.64
N ARG A 265 14.38 25.31 25.27
CA ARG A 265 14.53 24.10 24.42
C ARG A 265 15.35 24.34 23.15
N LYS A 266 15.27 25.54 22.57
CA LYS A 266 16.06 25.92 21.39
C LYS A 266 17.55 25.99 21.71
N THR A 267 17.91 26.55 22.86
CA THR A 267 19.29 26.63 23.35
C THR A 267 19.84 25.24 23.68
N ILE A 268 19.06 24.40 24.36
CA ILE A 268 19.46 23.02 24.70
C ILE A 268 19.72 22.20 23.44
N LYS A 269 18.83 22.25 22.43
CA LYS A 269 19.04 21.58 21.14
C LYS A 269 20.27 22.08 20.41
N LYS A 270 20.50 23.40 20.39
CA LYS A 270 21.68 23.99 19.74
C LYS A 270 22.97 23.50 20.40
N ARG A 271 23.00 23.38 21.73
CA ARG A 271 24.15 22.86 22.48
C ARG A 271 24.39 21.36 22.27
N LEU A 272 23.32 20.55 22.24
CA LEU A 272 23.39 19.10 21.94
C LEU A 272 23.87 18.79 20.52
N LEU A 273 23.49 19.63 19.54
CA LEU A 273 23.90 19.47 18.14
C LEU A 273 25.31 20.00 17.86
N ALA A 274 25.84 20.86 18.72
CA ALA A 274 27.17 21.47 18.55
C ALA A 274 28.34 20.62 19.09
N GLN A 275 28.07 19.48 19.75
CA GLN A 275 29.09 18.63 20.42
C GLN A 275 30.17 19.45 21.15
N ASN A 276 29.74 20.46 21.91
CA ASN A 276 30.66 21.44 22.49
C ASN A 276 31.37 20.84 23.72
N LYS A 277 32.71 20.76 23.68
CA LYS A 277 33.57 20.10 24.69
C LYS A 277 33.50 20.70 26.10
N GLU A 278 32.89 21.86 26.30
CA GLU A 278 32.79 22.52 27.61
C GLU A 278 31.57 22.07 28.45
N THR A 279 30.67 21.29 27.86
CA THR A 279 29.51 20.73 28.56
C THR A 279 29.48 19.23 28.32
N ASN A 280 29.49 18.42 29.39
CA ASN A 280 29.37 16.95 29.33
C ASN A 280 27.95 16.53 28.87
N LEU A 281 27.60 16.89 27.63
CA LEU A 281 26.31 16.71 26.98
C LEU A 281 26.47 15.68 25.85
N VAL A 282 25.94 14.47 26.04
CA VAL A 282 26.09 13.37 25.07
C VAL A 282 24.75 12.66 24.86
N TRP A 283 24.46 12.30 23.60
CA TRP A 283 23.35 11.40 23.26
C TRP A 283 23.71 9.95 23.59
N THR A 284 22.76 9.15 24.07
CA THR A 284 23.00 7.72 24.32
C THR A 284 22.76 6.88 23.07
N GLU A 285 23.66 5.94 22.77
CA GLU A 285 23.51 4.95 21.69
C GLU A 285 22.97 3.62 22.24
N LYS A 286 21.66 3.37 22.16
CA LYS A 286 21.08 2.05 21.79
C LYS A 286 19.55 2.01 21.91
N ARG A 287 18.95 1.31 20.94
CA ARG A 287 17.52 1.02 20.80
C ARG A 287 17.21 -0.28 21.55
N ALA A 288 16.60 -0.20 22.73
CA ALA A 288 15.98 -1.37 23.35
C ALA A 288 14.54 -1.48 22.85
N LEU A 289 14.27 -2.53 22.06
CA LEU A 289 12.92 -2.92 21.64
C LEU A 289 12.10 -3.29 22.88
N LEU A 290 11.06 -2.51 23.19
CA LEU A 290 10.03 -2.96 24.12
C LEU A 290 9.11 -3.96 23.40
N PRO A 291 8.72 -5.07 24.04
CA PRO A 291 7.90 -6.09 23.41
C PRO A 291 6.49 -5.55 23.12
N HIS A 292 6.00 -5.83 21.91
CA HIS A 292 4.59 -5.68 21.58
C HIS A 292 3.76 -6.51 22.56
N ARG A 293 2.89 -5.86 23.34
CA ARG A 293 1.79 -6.55 24.03
C ARG A 293 0.92 -7.20 22.97
N GLY A 294 0.92 -8.52 22.96
CA GLY A 294 0.07 -9.34 22.11
C GLY A 294 -1.39 -8.93 22.26
N SER A 295 -2.07 -8.79 21.12
CA SER A 295 -3.51 -8.68 21.04
C SER A 295 -4.15 -10.05 21.26
N GLU A 296 -4.12 -10.53 22.49
CA GLU A 296 -4.95 -11.65 22.94
C GLU A 296 -5.97 -11.14 23.95
N GLN A 297 -7.12 -10.72 23.43
CA GLN A 297 -8.45 -10.76 24.05
C GLN A 297 -9.37 -9.88 23.18
N SER A 298 -9.68 -10.36 21.98
CA SER A 298 -10.88 -9.90 21.29
C SER A 298 -12.07 -10.32 22.15
N ASN A 299 -12.67 -9.34 22.84
CA ASN A 299 -13.97 -9.51 23.49
C ASN A 299 -14.92 -10.25 22.53
N LYS A 300 -15.48 -11.39 22.96
CA LYS A 300 -16.62 -12.03 22.31
C LYS A 300 -17.75 -11.00 22.25
N ILE A 301 -17.86 -10.30 21.12
CA ILE A 301 -19.01 -9.45 20.83
C ILE A 301 -20.15 -10.43 20.54
N ILE A 302 -21.08 -10.51 21.48
CA ILE A 302 -22.36 -11.22 21.32
C ILE A 302 -23.04 -10.55 20.13
N ASN A 303 -23.20 -11.27 19.03
CA ASN A 303 -23.90 -10.80 17.83
C ASN A 303 -25.38 -11.19 17.99
N PRO A 304 -26.29 -10.28 18.38
CA PRO A 304 -27.69 -10.64 18.57
C PRO A 304 -28.36 -10.92 17.22
N LYS A 305 -29.26 -11.91 17.21
CA LYS A 305 -30.19 -12.12 16.10
C LYS A 305 -31.19 -10.97 16.04
N ILE A 306 -31.53 -10.54 14.83
CA ILE A 306 -32.40 -9.39 14.59
C ILE A 306 -33.39 -9.70 13.47
N GLN A 307 -34.53 -9.02 13.48
CA GLN A 307 -35.53 -9.04 12.42
C GLN A 307 -35.63 -7.66 11.80
N ILE A 308 -35.54 -7.58 10.47
CA ILE A 308 -35.71 -6.35 9.72
C ILE A 308 -36.71 -6.56 8.59
N TYR A 309 -37.78 -5.76 8.56
CA TYR A 309 -38.89 -5.90 7.60
C TYR A 309 -39.47 -7.32 7.52
N GLY A 310 -39.61 -7.98 8.68
CA GLY A 310 -40.11 -9.37 8.75
C GLY A 310 -39.06 -10.46 8.48
N ASN A 311 -37.86 -10.12 7.99
CA ASN A 311 -36.80 -11.08 7.69
C ASN A 311 -35.84 -11.23 8.88
N ALA A 312 -35.57 -12.47 9.29
CA ALA A 312 -34.63 -12.76 10.37
C ALA A 312 -33.18 -12.83 9.84
N TYR A 313 -32.26 -12.27 10.62
CA TYR A 313 -30.83 -12.28 10.37
C TYR A 313 -30.10 -12.79 11.61
N ALA A 314 -29.09 -13.63 11.41
CA ALA A 314 -28.24 -14.17 12.47
C ALA A 314 -27.37 -13.09 13.13
N SER A 315 -27.16 -11.94 12.47
CA SER A 315 -26.48 -10.79 13.05
C SER A 315 -26.76 -9.48 12.31
N VAL A 316 -26.43 -8.35 12.95
CA VAL A 316 -26.36 -7.02 12.30
C VAL A 316 -25.40 -6.99 11.11
N ILE A 317 -24.34 -7.81 11.14
CA ILE A 317 -23.35 -7.89 10.05
C ILE A 317 -23.98 -8.50 8.81
N GLU A 318 -24.74 -9.58 8.99
CA GLU A 318 -25.46 -10.25 7.92
C GLU A 318 -26.53 -9.34 7.31
N ALA A 319 -27.35 -8.72 8.17
CA ALA A 319 -28.35 -7.73 7.74
C ALA A 319 -27.73 -6.54 6.98
N SER A 320 -26.58 -6.04 7.43
CA SER A 320 -25.86 -4.94 6.76
C SER A 320 -25.44 -5.32 5.34
N LYS A 321 -24.96 -6.55 5.14
CA LYS A 321 -24.58 -7.06 3.81
C LYS A 321 -25.80 -7.25 2.91
N ALA A 322 -26.86 -7.86 3.43
CA ALA A 322 -28.07 -8.16 2.66
C ALA A 322 -28.82 -6.89 2.23
N LEU A 323 -28.97 -5.92 3.15
CA LEU A 323 -29.75 -4.70 2.92
C LEU A 323 -28.92 -3.53 2.37
N LYS A 324 -27.60 -3.70 2.22
CA LYS A 324 -26.64 -2.65 1.84
C LYS A 324 -26.74 -1.38 2.71
N LEU A 325 -27.11 -1.56 3.98
CA LEU A 325 -27.19 -0.48 4.97
C LEU A 325 -25.95 -0.51 5.87
N SER A 326 -25.51 0.67 6.33
CA SER A 326 -24.43 0.73 7.32
C SER A 326 -24.88 0.10 8.64
N ARG A 327 -23.96 -0.54 9.35
CA ARG A 327 -24.23 -1.14 10.68
C ARG A 327 -24.78 -0.09 11.64
N THR A 328 -24.24 1.13 11.61
CA THR A 328 -24.70 2.27 12.42
C THR A 328 -26.15 2.62 12.13
N THR A 329 -26.56 2.63 10.85
CA THR A 329 -27.94 2.88 10.44
C THR A 329 -28.89 1.82 11.00
N ILE A 330 -28.49 0.54 10.91
CA ILE A 330 -29.27 -0.57 11.44
C ILE A 330 -29.40 -0.46 12.97
N TYR A 331 -28.31 -0.18 13.69
CA TYR A 331 -28.36 0.03 15.14
C TYR A 331 -29.23 1.22 15.55
N ASN A 332 -29.21 2.32 14.80
CA ASN A 332 -30.05 3.47 15.10
C ASN A 332 -31.54 3.13 14.96
N LYS A 333 -31.90 2.42 13.88
CA LYS A 333 -33.28 1.97 13.65
C LYS A 333 -33.74 0.92 14.68
N LEU A 334 -32.88 -0.02 15.06
CA LEU A 334 -33.14 -1.00 16.13
C LEU A 334 -33.30 -0.37 17.53
N ASN A 335 -32.78 0.84 17.73
CA ASN A 335 -32.89 1.56 19.01
C ASN A 335 -34.01 2.62 19.00
N ASP A 336 -34.70 2.79 17.88
CA ASP A 336 -35.88 3.66 17.79
C ASP A 336 -37.12 2.88 18.24
N LEU A 337 -37.63 3.22 19.42
CA LEU A 337 -38.79 2.56 20.03
C LEU A 337 -40.08 2.70 19.21
N LYS A 338 -40.14 3.67 18.28
CA LYS A 338 -41.29 3.86 17.39
C LYS A 338 -41.20 3.00 16.12
N ASN A 339 -40.02 2.43 15.83
CA ASN A 339 -39.78 1.65 14.62
C ASN A 339 -40.08 0.17 14.85
N LYS A 340 -41.22 -0.29 14.33
CA LYS A 340 -41.64 -1.71 14.44
C LYS A 340 -40.96 -2.63 13.41
N ASP A 341 -40.31 -2.06 12.39
CA ASP A 341 -39.69 -2.82 11.32
C ASP A 341 -38.31 -3.38 11.70
N PHE A 342 -37.72 -2.93 12.80
CA PHE A 342 -36.38 -3.32 13.25
C PHE A 342 -36.46 -3.83 14.69
N VAL A 343 -36.36 -5.15 14.88
CA VAL A 343 -36.59 -5.80 16.17
C VAL A 343 -35.41 -6.70 16.54
N TYR A 344 -35.01 -6.72 17.82
CA TYR A 344 -34.08 -7.73 18.33
C TYR A 344 -34.85 -9.03 18.59
N LEU A 345 -34.36 -10.15 18.05
CA LEU A 345 -34.96 -11.47 18.27
C LEU A 345 -34.38 -12.15 19.53
N ASP A 346 -33.14 -11.81 19.88
CA ASP A 346 -32.52 -12.19 21.15
C ASP A 346 -32.58 -11.01 22.15
N ASN A 347 -32.26 -11.27 23.43
CA ASN A 347 -32.15 -10.23 24.45
C ASN A 347 -31.31 -9.05 23.92
N LYS A 348 -31.91 -7.86 23.94
CA LYS A 348 -31.21 -6.61 23.58
C LYS A 348 -29.92 -6.56 24.41
N PRO A 349 -28.74 -6.44 23.77
CA PRO A 349 -27.50 -6.37 24.53
C PRO A 349 -27.57 -5.15 25.45
N GLU A 350 -27.51 -5.38 26.77
CA GLU A 350 -27.46 -4.30 27.73
C GLU A 350 -26.27 -3.41 27.40
N ARG A 351 -26.56 -2.12 27.22
CA ARG A 351 -25.50 -1.13 27.02
C ARG A 351 -24.79 -0.99 28.36
N LYS A 352 -23.61 -1.59 28.43
CA LYS A 352 -22.67 -1.38 29.53
C LYS A 352 -22.20 0.08 29.50
N PHE A 353 -22.77 0.90 30.37
CA PHE A 353 -22.35 2.28 30.55
C PHE A 353 -21.15 2.32 31.50
N TYR A 354 -20.08 2.99 31.08
CA TYR A 354 -18.96 3.30 31.95
C TYR A 354 -19.34 4.52 32.79
N THR A 355 -19.01 4.48 34.09
CA THR A 355 -19.06 5.64 34.97
C THR A 355 -17.65 6.14 35.22
N PHE A 356 -17.51 7.40 35.65
CA PHE A 356 -16.20 8.03 35.77
C PHE A 356 -16.09 8.76 37.11
N THR A 357 -14.92 8.70 37.73
CA THR A 357 -14.55 9.56 38.85
C THR A 357 -13.35 10.38 38.41
N ILE A 358 -13.48 11.71 38.35
CA ILE A 358 -12.41 12.60 37.91
C ILE A 358 -12.18 13.64 39.00
N ASP A 359 -10.98 13.61 39.57
CA ASP A 359 -10.57 14.54 40.63
C ASP A 359 -11.55 14.54 41.83
N GLY A 360 -12.12 13.36 42.13
CA GLY A 360 -13.08 13.14 43.21
C GLY A 360 -14.55 13.36 42.84
N ILE A 361 -14.85 13.85 41.63
CA ILE A 361 -16.23 14.09 41.17
C ILE A 361 -16.74 12.87 40.38
N PHE A 362 -17.93 12.37 40.72
CA PHE A 362 -18.58 11.27 40.02
C PHE A 362 -19.41 11.75 38.82
N TYR A 363 -19.30 11.01 37.71
CA TYR A 363 -20.05 11.23 36.48
C TYR A 363 -20.71 9.93 36.05
N SER A 364 -22.01 10.01 35.77
CA SER A 364 -22.84 8.85 35.39
C SER A 364 -22.58 8.38 33.95
N SER A 365 -21.98 9.24 33.12
CA SER A 365 -21.66 8.92 31.74
C SER A 365 -20.48 9.73 31.20
N ILE A 366 -19.87 9.23 30.11
CA ILE A 366 -18.82 9.95 29.38
C ILE A 366 -19.31 11.31 28.85
N LYS A 367 -20.61 11.45 28.58
CA LYS A 367 -21.18 12.70 28.07
C LYS A 367 -21.08 13.81 29.12
N GLU A 368 -21.39 13.51 30.38
CA GLU A 368 -21.27 14.50 31.46
C GLU A 368 -19.82 14.97 31.64
N VAL A 369 -18.86 14.06 31.51
CA VAL A 369 -17.43 14.41 31.54
C VAL A 369 -17.05 15.30 30.35
N VAL A 370 -17.51 14.98 29.15
CA VAL A 370 -17.27 15.80 27.95
C VAL A 370 -17.87 17.19 28.13
N ASP A 371 -19.08 17.29 28.66
CA ASP A 371 -19.77 18.56 28.85
C ASP A 371 -19.09 19.42 29.91
N HIS A 372 -18.53 18.80 30.97
CA HIS A 372 -17.79 19.49 32.02
C HIS A 372 -16.41 19.96 31.54
N PHE A 373 -15.60 19.07 30.96
CA PHE A 373 -14.20 19.37 30.64
C PHE A 373 -13.97 19.88 29.22
N LYS A 374 -14.99 19.85 28.35
CA LYS A 374 -14.92 20.19 26.92
C LYS A 374 -13.82 19.42 26.17
N LEU A 375 -13.59 18.17 26.57
CA LEU A 375 -12.59 17.28 25.97
C LEU A 375 -13.25 16.24 25.08
N ASN A 376 -12.52 15.75 24.08
CA ASN A 376 -13.03 14.62 23.30
C ASN A 376 -13.04 13.33 24.14
N PRO A 377 -14.00 12.40 23.90
CA PRO A 377 -14.11 11.14 24.65
C PRO A 377 -12.81 10.33 24.68
N ALA A 378 -12.08 10.27 23.56
CA ALA A 378 -10.83 9.51 23.46
C ALA A 378 -9.73 10.01 24.40
N THR A 379 -9.67 11.33 24.63
CA THR A 379 -8.72 11.95 25.56
C THR A 379 -9.08 11.62 27.00
N ILE A 380 -10.37 11.61 27.33
CA ILE A 380 -10.86 11.24 28.66
C ILE A 380 -10.48 9.79 28.96
N TYR A 381 -10.78 8.84 28.06
CA TYR A 381 -10.38 7.43 28.24
C TYR A 381 -8.87 7.26 28.39
N ARG A 382 -8.06 7.98 27.59
CA ARG A 382 -6.60 7.91 27.68
C ARG A 382 -6.08 8.44 29.01
N ARG A 383 -6.70 9.49 29.55
CA ARG A 383 -6.36 10.03 30.88
C ARG A 383 -6.73 9.06 31.99
N CYS A 384 -7.89 8.41 31.90
CA CYS A 384 -8.31 7.38 32.86
C CYS A 384 -7.46 6.10 32.84
N GLN A 385 -6.66 5.88 31.79
CA GLN A 385 -5.76 4.73 31.63
C GLN A 385 -4.29 5.10 31.78
N SER A 386 -3.99 6.35 32.14
CA SER A 386 -2.63 6.87 32.16
C SER A 386 -2.04 6.78 33.57
N ASP A 387 -0.87 6.14 33.69
CA ASP A 387 -0.12 6.02 34.95
C ASP A 387 0.59 7.32 35.40
N ARG A 388 0.38 8.42 34.66
CA ARG A 388 0.96 9.73 35.01
C ARG A 388 0.36 10.26 36.31
N PRO A 389 1.18 10.79 37.24
CA PRO A 389 0.69 11.36 38.51
C PRO A 389 -0.40 12.43 38.36
N LEU A 390 -0.38 13.19 37.27
CA LEU A 390 -1.37 14.23 36.95
C LEU A 390 -2.79 13.68 36.73
N PHE A 391 -2.92 12.41 36.31
CA PHE A 391 -4.22 11.77 36.03
C PHE A 391 -4.53 10.64 36.99
N LYS A 392 -3.80 10.54 38.11
CA LYS A 392 -4.00 9.48 39.12
C LYS A 392 -5.43 9.43 39.68
N ASN A 393 -6.14 10.56 39.65
CA ASN A 393 -7.51 10.70 40.12
C ASN A 393 -8.56 10.59 38.99
N TRP A 394 -8.15 10.23 37.78
CA TRP A 394 -9.05 10.01 36.65
C TRP A 394 -9.30 8.50 36.56
N ILE A 395 -10.47 8.06 36.98
CA ILE A 395 -10.84 6.65 37.08
C ILE A 395 -12.04 6.39 36.19
N CYS A 396 -11.94 5.37 35.35
CA CYS A 396 -13.05 4.87 34.55
C CYS A 396 -13.51 3.54 35.15
N HIS A 397 -14.72 3.53 35.71
CA HIS A 397 -15.32 2.35 36.28
C HIS A 397 -16.00 1.57 35.17
N LYS A 398 -15.60 0.31 35.03
CA LYS A 398 -16.31 -0.61 34.15
C LYS A 398 -17.59 -1.02 34.88
N PRO A 399 -18.74 -1.13 34.18
CA PRO A 399 -19.91 -1.70 34.81
C PRO A 399 -19.56 -3.12 35.26
N ASP A 400 -19.71 -3.38 36.55
CA ASP A 400 -19.42 -4.68 37.14
C ASP A 400 -20.19 -5.75 36.35
N LYS A 401 -19.53 -6.88 36.12
CA LYS A 401 -20.28 -8.08 35.75
C LYS A 401 -21.14 -8.38 36.97
N LEU A 402 -22.45 -8.17 36.87
CA LEU A 402 -23.42 -8.74 37.82
C LEU A 402 -22.98 -10.18 38.11
N GLN A 403 -22.41 -10.39 39.29
CA GLN A 403 -22.44 -11.70 39.92
C GLN A 403 -23.88 -11.89 40.35
N ASN A 404 -24.55 -12.85 39.74
CA ASN A 404 -25.88 -13.29 40.14
C ASN A 404 -25.86 -13.62 41.65
N PHE A 405 -26.74 -12.96 42.40
CA PHE A 405 -27.41 -13.56 43.55
C PHE A 405 -28.83 -13.91 43.12
#